data_AF-A0AAP2RE58-F1
#
_entry.id   AF-A0AAP2RE58-F1
#
_cell.length_a   1.000
_cell.length_b   1.000
_cell.length_c   1.000
_cell.angle_alpha   90.00
_cell.angle_beta   90.00
_cell.angle_gamma   90.00
#
_symmetry.space_group_name_H-M   'P 1'
#
loop_
_entity.id
_entity.type
_entity.pdbx_description
1 polymer ?
#
loop_
_entity_poly.entity_id
_entity_poly.type
_entity_poly.pdbx_seq_one_letter_code
_entity_poly.pdbx_strand_id
1 'polypeptide(L)' 'MPLFFIIVSFSTFLSKEQVIENAVKNEKAVQDIIKESITRIPEISSCRCQSALCGAIATSPDAIPVETRRKLSDILDKYH' A
#
# COMPACT_ATOMS: atom_id res chain seq x y z
N MET A 1 -8.31 -35.48 -25.75
CA MET A 1 -7.46 -34.51 -25.04
C MET A 1 -8.15 -33.14 -24.76
N PRO A 2 -9.38 -33.08 -24.16
CA PRO A 2 -9.86 -31.82 -23.56
C PRO A 2 -10.10 -31.91 -22.03
N LEU A 3 -10.16 -33.11 -21.44
CA LEU A 3 -10.51 -33.26 -20.02
C LEU A 3 -9.40 -32.80 -19.05
N PHE A 4 -8.14 -32.78 -19.45
CA PHE A 4 -7.03 -32.35 -18.57
C PHE A 4 -7.01 -30.83 -18.32
N PHE A 5 -7.60 -30.03 -19.23
CA PHE A 5 -7.61 -28.56 -19.13
C PHE A 5 -8.64 -28.03 -18.12
N ILE A 6 -9.70 -28.80 -17.83
CA ILE A 6 -10.75 -28.41 -16.87
C ILE A 6 -10.29 -28.58 -15.42
N ILE A 7 -9.42 -29.56 -15.14
CA ILE A 7 -8.96 -29.86 -13.77
C ILE A 7 -8.03 -28.76 -13.23
N VAL A 8 -7.20 -28.14 -14.09
CA VAL A 8 -6.23 -27.12 -13.66
C VAL A 8 -6.90 -25.77 -13.36
N SER A 9 -7.98 -25.41 -14.07
CA SER A 9 -8.75 -24.17 -13.79
C SER A 9 -9.58 -24.23 -12.50
N PHE A 10 -9.78 -25.41 -11.91
CA PHE A 10 -10.54 -25.59 -10.67
C PHE A 10 -9.68 -25.47 -9.39
N SER A 11 -8.35 -25.44 -9.50
CA SER A 11 -7.42 -25.46 -8.35
C SER A 11 -7.17 -24.10 -7.68
N THR A 12 -7.78 -23.01 -8.15
CA THR A 12 -7.56 -21.65 -7.60
C THR A 12 -8.74 -21.09 -6.83
N PHE A 13 -9.78 -21.87 -6.57
CA PHE A 13 -10.89 -21.42 -5.72
C PHE A 13 -10.51 -21.57 -4.25
N LEU A 14 -10.04 -20.48 -3.64
CA LEU A 14 -9.86 -20.41 -2.18
C LEU A 14 -11.20 -20.03 -1.53
N SER A 15 -11.61 -20.77 -0.51
CA SER A 15 -12.77 -20.41 0.31
C SER A 15 -12.42 -19.27 1.27
N LYS A 16 -13.44 -18.55 1.77
CA LYS A 16 -13.26 -17.49 2.77
C LYS A 16 -12.62 -18.05 4.05
N GLU A 17 -13.03 -19.25 4.44
CA GLU A 17 -12.53 -19.97 5.61
C GLU A 17 -11.04 -20.29 5.44
N GLN A 18 -10.63 -20.75 4.25
CA GLN A 18 -9.22 -21.02 3.96
C GLN A 18 -8.37 -19.75 4.01
N VAL A 19 -8.89 -18.61 3.54
CA VAL A 19 -8.19 -17.30 3.65
C VAL A 19 -8.02 -16.90 5.11
N ILE A 20 -9.09 -17.00 5.93
CA ILE A 20 -9.04 -16.62 7.34
C ILE A 20 -8.12 -17.56 8.13
N GLU A 21 -8.22 -18.86 7.90
CA GLU A 21 -7.37 -19.86 8.56
C GLU A 21 -5.89 -19.59 8.29
N ASN A 22 -5.53 -19.29 7.05
CA ASN A 22 -4.16 -18.95 6.68
C ASN A 22 -3.70 -17.60 7.27
N ALA A 23 -4.58 -16.60 7.35
CA ALA A 23 -4.27 -15.32 7.98
C ALA A 23 -3.98 -15.49 9.49
N VAL A 24 -4.83 -16.24 10.20
CA VAL A 24 -4.68 -16.50 11.65
C VAL A 24 -3.39 -17.27 11.93
N LYS A 25 -3.06 -18.29 11.13
CA LYS A 25 -1.80 -19.04 11.26
C LYS A 25 -0.56 -18.16 11.17
N ASN A 26 -0.63 -17.07 10.39
CA ASN A 26 0.48 -16.15 10.16
C ASN A 26 0.51 -14.94 11.10
N GLU A 27 -0.55 -14.72 11.89
CA GLU A 27 -0.74 -13.50 12.68
C GLU A 27 0.48 -13.18 13.56
N LYS A 28 0.94 -14.18 14.34
CA LYS A 28 2.07 -14.01 15.25
C LYS A 28 3.37 -13.67 14.50
N ALA A 29 3.64 -14.36 13.39
CA ALA A 29 4.82 -14.12 12.58
C ALA A 29 4.81 -12.70 12.00
N VAL A 30 3.66 -12.23 11.49
CA VAL A 30 3.50 -10.87 10.98
C VAL A 30 3.76 -9.83 12.09
N GLN A 31 3.18 -10.02 13.28
CA GLN A 31 3.40 -9.12 14.41
C GLN A 31 4.88 -9.04 14.82
N ASP A 32 5.55 -10.19 14.90
CA ASP A 32 6.95 -10.27 15.30
C ASP A 32 7.86 -9.62 14.23
N ILE A 33 7.58 -9.84 12.93
CA ILE A 33 8.27 -9.16 11.82
C ILE A 33 8.05 -7.64 11.84
N ILE A 34 6.83 -7.17 12.10
CA ILE A 34 6.54 -5.72 12.15
C ILE A 34 7.33 -5.06 13.28
N LYS A 35 7.32 -5.64 14.48
CA LYS A 35 8.08 -5.12 15.63
C LYS A 35 9.57 -5.00 15.31
N GLU A 36 10.15 -6.04 14.71
CA GLU A 36 11.54 -6.02 14.29
C GLU A 36 11.80 -4.99 13.17
N SER A 37 10.92 -4.94 12.18
CA SER A 37 11.05 -4.04 11.03
C SER A 37 11.07 -2.58 11.46
N ILE A 38 10.18 -2.18 12.40
CA ILE A 38 10.12 -0.80 12.92
C ILE A 38 11.48 -0.37 13.50
N THR A 39 12.17 -1.25 14.22
CA THR A 39 13.50 -0.92 14.81
C THR A 39 14.60 -0.72 13.76
N ARG A 40 14.38 -1.19 12.53
CA ARG A 40 15.34 -1.13 11.42
C ARG A 40 15.01 0.00 10.42
N ILE A 41 13.89 0.70 10.58
CA ILE A 41 13.54 1.83 9.71
C ILE A 41 14.51 2.99 10.01
N PRO A 42 15.23 3.52 8.99
CA PRO A 42 16.17 4.61 9.22
C PRO A 42 15.44 5.91 9.54
N GLU A 43 16.03 6.76 10.41
CA GLU A 43 15.48 8.08 10.74
C GLU A 43 15.41 9.01 9.51
N ILE A 44 16.39 8.89 8.60
CA ILE A 44 16.44 9.63 7.34
C ILE A 44 16.10 8.66 6.22
N SER A 45 14.97 8.90 5.55
CA SER A 45 14.57 8.13 4.38
C SER A 45 15.39 8.52 3.15
N SER A 46 15.89 7.54 2.41
CA SER A 46 16.51 7.73 1.09
C SER A 46 15.58 7.36 -0.07
N CYS A 47 14.30 7.06 0.18
CA CYS A 47 13.38 6.73 -0.91
C CYS A 47 13.07 7.97 -1.77
N ARG A 48 13.11 7.80 -3.09
CA ARG A 48 12.59 8.79 -4.06
C ARG A 48 11.12 9.15 -3.82
N CYS A 49 10.39 8.27 -3.12
CA CYS A 49 9.04 8.50 -2.61
C CYS A 49 8.89 9.84 -1.88
N GLN A 50 9.94 10.29 -1.18
CA GLN A 50 9.93 11.52 -0.38
C GLN A 50 9.65 12.77 -1.23
N SER A 51 10.03 12.75 -2.50
CA SER A 51 9.80 13.85 -3.45
C SER A 51 8.79 13.48 -4.54
N ALA A 52 7.99 12.43 -4.34
CA ALA A 52 7.13 11.88 -5.39
C ALA A 52 6.04 12.85 -5.88
N LEU A 53 5.60 13.80 -5.05
CA LEU A 53 4.64 14.82 -5.47
C LEU A 53 5.28 15.99 -6.23
N CYS A 54 6.62 16.11 -6.23
CA CYS A 54 7.31 17.15 -6.97
C CYS A 54 7.08 16.96 -8.47
N GLY A 55 6.46 17.96 -9.10
CA GLY A 55 6.08 17.91 -10.51
C GLY A 55 4.91 16.98 -10.85
N ALA A 56 4.32 16.29 -9.86
CA ALA A 56 3.12 15.45 -10.07
C ALA A 56 1.81 16.20 -9.80
N ILE A 57 1.87 17.38 -9.16
CA ILE A 57 0.71 18.23 -8.94
C ILE A 57 0.36 18.93 -10.26
N ALA A 58 -0.64 18.40 -10.96
CA ALA A 58 -1.08 18.93 -12.25
C ALA A 58 -1.83 20.27 -12.13
N THR A 59 -2.44 20.55 -10.98
CA THR A 59 -3.21 21.78 -10.75
C THR A 59 -2.28 22.91 -10.31
N SER A 60 -2.33 24.05 -11.02
CA SER A 60 -1.60 25.26 -10.61
C SER A 60 -1.96 25.66 -9.17
N PRO A 61 -1.00 26.10 -8.32
CA PRO A 61 -1.26 26.50 -6.95
C PRO A 61 -2.39 27.52 -6.77
N ASP A 62 -2.53 28.44 -7.73
CA ASP A 62 -3.55 29.50 -7.73
C ASP A 62 -4.94 28.99 -8.14
N ALA A 63 -5.00 27.85 -8.83
CA ALA A 63 -6.23 27.21 -9.25
C ALA A 63 -6.79 26.25 -8.20
N ILE A 64 -6.07 26.01 -7.09
CA ILE A 64 -6.52 25.14 -6.00
C ILE A 64 -7.46 25.93 -5.08
N PRO A 65 -8.74 25.55 -4.95
CA PRO A 65 -9.66 26.22 -4.04
C PRO A 65 -9.16 26.15 -2.58
N VAL A 66 -9.44 27.21 -1.82
CA VAL A 66 -9.01 27.33 -0.41
C VAL A 66 -9.41 26.11 0.42
N GLU A 67 -10.65 25.62 0.23
CA GLU A 67 -11.15 24.43 0.93
C GLU A 67 -10.38 23.15 0.58
N THR A 68 -9.97 22.98 -0.68
CA THR A 68 -9.15 21.83 -1.10
C THR A 68 -7.74 21.95 -0.55
N ARG A 69 -7.14 23.15 -0.57
CA ARG A 69 -5.82 23.42 0.00
C ARG A 69 -5.78 23.10 1.49
N ARG A 70 -6.80 23.53 2.25
CA ARG A 70 -6.93 23.23 3.68
C ARG A 70 -6.98 21.72 3.94
N LYS A 71 -7.81 20.99 3.18
CA LYS A 71 -7.96 19.53 3.31
C LYS A 71 -6.70 18.74 3.02
N LEU A 72 -5.80 19.27 2.17
CA LEU A 72 -4.60 18.57 1.72
C LEU A 72 -3.30 19.20 2.24
N SER A 73 -3.37 20.12 3.19
CA SER A 73 -2.23 20.86 3.75
C SER A 73 -1.07 19.96 4.19
N ASP A 74 -1.38 18.85 4.89
CA ASP A 74 -0.38 17.87 5.38
C ASP A 74 0.57 17.31 4.31
N ILE A 75 0.09 17.25 3.06
CA ILE A 75 0.86 16.76 1.92
C ILE A 75 1.29 17.88 0.98
N LEU A 76 0.46 18.89 0.75
CA LEU A 76 0.68 19.95 -0.23
C LEU A 76 1.66 21.01 0.24
N ASP A 77 1.66 21.38 1.52
CA ASP A 77 2.50 22.46 2.04
C ASP A 77 4.01 22.16 1.96
N LYS A 78 4.37 20.89 1.71
CA LYS A 78 5.76 20.45 1.47
C LYS A 78 6.26 20.71 0.04
N TYR A 79 5.37 21.08 -0.88
CA TYR A 79 5.63 21.18 -2.32
C TYR A 79 5.15 22.49 -2.95
N HIS A 80 4.77 23.47 -2.13
CA HIS A 80 4.26 24.78 -2.55
C HIS A 80 5.13 25.92 -2.04
#